data_AF-A0A256Z4Y3-F1
#
_entry.id   AF-A0A256Z4Y3-F1
#
_cell.length_a   1.000
_cell.length_b   1.000
_cell.length_c   1.000
_cell.angle_alpha   90.00
_cell.angle_beta   90.00
_cell.angle_gamma   90.00
#
_symmetry.space_group_name_H-M   'P 1'
#
loop_
_entity.id
_entity.type
_entity.pdbx_description
1 polymer ?
#
loop_
_entity_poly.entity_id
_entity_poly.type
_entity_poly.pdbx_seq_one_letter_code
_entity_poly.pdbx_strand_id
1 'polypeptide(L)' 'MHGLGHGVGLEIHEGPSMNETYGFPINEHNVVTVEPGLYDPKIGGVRIEDLVVVTKKGCRNLTQMPIQLEI' A
#
# COMPACT_ATOMS: atom_id res chain seq x y z
N MET A 1 -5.54 5.50 13.84
CA MET A 1 -5.14 6.18 12.59
C MET A 1 -3.97 5.37 12.01
N HIS A 2 -4.03 4.97 10.74
CA HIS A 2 -3.00 4.17 10.08
C HIS A 2 -2.46 4.91 8.84
N GLY A 3 -1.27 4.57 8.38
CA GLY A 3 -0.73 5.06 7.11
C GLY A 3 -1.43 4.42 5.91
N LEU A 4 -1.20 4.95 4.71
CA LEU A 4 -1.66 4.34 3.46
C LEU A 4 -0.92 3.02 3.16
N GLY A 5 0.29 2.84 3.67
CA GLY A 5 1.13 1.66 3.41
C GLY A 5 2.58 1.85 3.85
N HIS A 6 3.44 0.94 3.41
CA HIS A 6 4.86 0.87 3.78
C HIS A 6 5.70 0.19 2.68
N GLY A 7 7.03 0.30 2.77
CA GLY A 7 7.96 -0.41 1.91
C GLY A 7 7.99 -1.90 2.25
N VAL A 8 8.25 -2.72 1.23
CA VAL A 8 8.36 -4.18 1.34
C VAL A 8 9.57 -4.66 0.57
N GLY A 9 10.34 -5.56 1.17
CA GLY A 9 11.53 -6.13 0.56
C GLY A 9 11.94 -7.42 1.26
N LEU A 10 13.11 -7.39 1.92
CA LEU A 10 13.52 -8.52 2.77
C LEU A 10 12.70 -8.52 4.06
N GLU A 11 12.35 -7.34 4.55
CA GLU A 11 11.44 -7.17 5.67
C GLU A 11 10.02 -6.89 5.16
N ILE A 12 9.04 -7.36 5.93
CA ILE A 12 7.62 -7.08 5.66
C ILE A 12 7.36 -5.57 5.80
N HIS A 13 7.98 -4.93 6.77
CA HIS A 13 7.91 -3.48 6.99
C HIS A 13 9.30 -2.86 6.86
N GLU A 14 9.55 -2.21 5.73
CA GLU A 14 10.75 -1.40 5.50
C GLU A 14 10.38 -0.01 4.94
N GLY A 15 11.39 0.81 4.70
CA GLY A 15 11.19 2.12 4.07
C GLY A 15 10.93 1.97 2.56
N PRO A 16 10.23 2.93 1.93
CA PRO A 16 9.68 4.16 2.51
C PRO A 16 8.33 3.95 3.22
N SER A 17 7.97 4.84 4.14
CA SER A 17 6.62 4.84 4.74
C SER A 17 5.64 5.65 3.91
N MET A 18 4.40 5.18 3.74
CA MET A 18 3.35 5.89 3.01
C MET A 18 2.38 6.53 3.99
N ASN A 19 2.73 7.69 4.55
CA ASN A 19 1.87 8.45 5.46
C ASN A 19 2.12 9.97 5.38
N GLU A 20 1.23 10.76 5.96
CA GLU A 20 1.24 12.23 5.88
C GLU A 20 2.51 12.89 6.46
N THR A 21 3.21 12.19 7.37
CA THR A 21 4.41 12.71 8.03
C THR A 21 5.71 12.32 7.35
N TYR A 22 5.67 11.44 6.33
CA TYR A 22 6.87 10.99 5.65
C TYR A 22 7.37 12.04 4.65
N GLY A 23 8.50 12.67 4.96
CA GLY A 23 9.05 13.81 4.22
C GLY A 23 10.14 13.47 3.19
N PHE A 24 10.43 12.19 2.94
CA PHE A 24 11.48 11.76 2.01
C PHE A 24 10.89 11.33 0.67
N PRO A 25 11.64 11.46 -0.44
CA PRO A 25 11.15 11.07 -1.76
C PRO A 25 10.97 9.55 -1.85
N ILE A 26 9.92 9.15 -2.55
CA ILE A 26 9.73 7.79 -3.04
C ILE A 26 10.49 7.66 -4.35
N ASN A 27 11.42 6.71 -4.42
CA ASN A 27 12.34 6.58 -5.55
C ASN A 27 11.94 5.44 -6.49
N GLU A 28 12.41 5.51 -7.73
CA GLU A 28 12.32 4.40 -8.68
C GLU A 28 12.86 3.11 -8.05
N HIS A 29 12.19 1.99 -8.34
CA HIS A 29 12.45 0.66 -7.78
C HIS A 29 12.04 0.42 -6.32
N ASN A 30 11.55 1.42 -5.59
CA ASN A 30 10.89 1.12 -4.31
C ASN A 30 9.66 0.25 -4.56
N VAL A 31 9.48 -0.75 -3.69
CA VAL A 31 8.27 -1.59 -3.65
C VAL A 31 7.52 -1.20 -2.38
N VAL A 32 6.25 -0.84 -2.52
CA VAL A 32 5.41 -0.36 -1.42
C VAL A 32 4.03 -1.01 -1.47
N THR A 33 3.41 -1.15 -0.30
CA THR A 33 1.98 -1.43 -0.18
C THR A 33 1.18 -0.16 -0.46
N VAL A 34 0.02 -0.33 -1.09
CA VAL A 34 -1.05 0.67 -1.17
C VAL A 34 -2.30 0.01 -0.61
N GLU A 35 -2.62 0.32 0.65
CA GLU A 35 -3.57 -0.46 1.47
C GLU A 35 -4.60 0.42 2.21
N PRO A 36 -5.38 1.26 1.51
CA PRO A 36 -6.41 2.06 2.15
C PRO A 36 -7.47 1.15 2.81
N GLY A 37 -7.87 1.52 4.03
CA GLY A 37 -8.87 0.80 4.80
C GLY A 37 -9.97 1.72 5.33
N LEU A 38 -11.19 1.20 5.38
CA LEU A 38 -12.34 1.84 6.01
C LEU A 38 -12.91 0.91 7.06
N TYR A 39 -13.09 1.42 8.28
CA TYR A 39 -13.51 0.63 9.43
C TYR A 39 -14.61 1.37 10.20
N ASP A 40 -15.74 0.71 10.39
CA ASP A 40 -16.81 1.13 11.29
C ASP A 40 -16.96 0.08 12.41
N PRO A 41 -16.75 0.45 13.69
CA PRO A 41 -16.82 -0.51 14.81
C PRO A 41 -18.15 -1.26 14.95
N LYS A 42 -19.24 -0.76 14.38
CA LYS A 42 -20.58 -1.38 14.45
C LYS A 42 -20.86 -2.33 13.28
N ILE A 43 -20.16 -2.18 12.17
CA ILE A 43 -20.45 -2.89 10.91
C ILE A 43 -19.30 -3.85 10.54
N GLY A 44 -18.05 -3.42 10.71
CA GLY A 44 -16.86 -4.15 10.29
C GLY A 44 -15.90 -3.25 9.52
N GLY A 45 -15.08 -3.81 8.64
CA GLY A 45 -14.16 -3.03 7.83
C GLY A 45 -13.73 -3.74 6.56
N VAL A 46 -13.20 -2.94 5.63
CA VAL A 46 -12.65 -3.39 4.36
C VAL A 46 -11.28 -2.75 4.17
N ARG A 47 -10.32 -3.54 3.70
CA ARG A 47 -9.02 -3.08 3.23
C ARG A 47 -8.72 -3.81 1.93
N ILE A 48 -8.25 -3.06 0.95
CA ILE A 48 -7.75 -3.61 -0.31
C ILE A 48 -6.30 -3.19 -0.39
N GLU A 49 -5.42 -4.16 -0.61
CA GLU A 49 -3.98 -3.98 -0.56
C GLU A 49 -3.33 -4.56 -1.80
N ASP A 50 -2.56 -3.71 -2.49
CA ASP A 50 -1.71 -4.12 -3.60
C ASP A 50 -0.25 -3.74 -3.33
N LEU A 51 0.67 -4.56 -3.87
CA LEU A 51 2.09 -4.23 -3.94
C LEU A 51 2.37 -3.56 -5.27
N VAL A 52 2.99 -2.38 -5.23
CA VAL A 52 3.39 -1.65 -6.43
C VAL A 52 4.88 -1.39 -6.43
N VAL A 53 5.51 -1.54 -7.60
CA VAL A 53 6.88 -1.08 -7.82
C VAL A 53 6.85 0.29 -8.49
N VAL A 54 7.60 1.24 -7.94
CA VAL A 54 7.74 2.59 -8.48
C VAL A 54 8.63 2.56 -9.71
N THR A 55 8.20 3.27 -10.75
CA THR A 55 8.90 3.41 -12.03
C THR A 55 9.15 4.89 -12.29
N LYS A 56 10.04 5.22 -13.24
CA LYS A 56 10.30 6.61 -13.65
C LYS A 56 9.06 7.44 -14.01
N LYS A 57 7.95 6.83 -14.43
CA LYS A 57 6.74 7.52 -14.92
C LYS A 57 5.47 7.23 -14.11
N GLY A 58 5.58 6.56 -12.97
CA GLY A 58 4.42 6.11 -12.19
C GLY A 58 4.74 4.84 -11.42
N CYS A 59 3.84 3.86 -11.41
CA CYS A 59 4.07 2.57 -10.78
C CYS A 59 3.58 1.40 -11.67
N ARG A 60 4.05 0.19 -11.36
CA ARG A 60 3.53 -1.05 -11.90
C ARG A 60 2.99 -1.90 -10.75
N ASN A 61 1.75 -2.34 -10.87
CA ASN A 61 1.14 -3.25 -9.90
C ASN A 61 1.74 -4.65 -10.03
N LEU A 62 2.12 -5.24 -8.90
CA LEU A 62 2.66 -6.60 -8.78
C LEU A 62 1.58 -7.59 -8.37
N THR A 63 0.49 -7.12 -7.77
CA THR A 63 -0.69 -7.91 -7.42
C THR A 63 -1.63 -7.97 -8.63
N GLN A 64 -2.12 -9.17 -8.95
CA GLN A 64 -3.04 -9.40 -10.09
C GLN A 64 -4.38 -9.99 -9.65
N MET A 65 -4.61 -10.08 -8.34
CA MET A 65 -5.85 -10.63 -7.81
C MET A 65 -7.01 -9.68 -8.16
N PRO A 66 -8.15 -10.20 -8.68
CA PRO A 66 -9.30 -9.36 -8.94
C PRO A 66 -9.85 -8.78 -7.63
N ILE A 67 -10.21 -7.51 -7.67
CA ILE A 67 -10.90 -6.85 -6.57
C ILE A 67 -12.40 -7.01 -6.80
N GLN A 68 -12.97 -8.04 -6.17
CA GLN A 68 -14.40 -8.33 -6.24
C GLN A 68 -14.91 -8.71 -4.85
N LEU A 69 -16.06 -8.17 -4.48
CA LEU A 69 -16.79 -8.64 -3.30
C LEU A 69 -17.62 -9.86 -3.71
N GLU A 70 -17.35 -11.00 -3.08
CA GLU A 70 -18.11 -12.23 -3.21
C GLU A 70 -18.93 -12.47 -1.93
N ILE A 71 -20.15 -13.00 -2.08
CA ILE A 71 -21.11 -13.23 -0.99
C ILE A 71 -21.58 -14.69 -1.06
#